data_AF-A0A833TL18-F1
#
_entry.id   AF-A0A833TL18-F1
#
_cell.length_a   1.000
_cell.length_b   1.000
_cell.length_c   1.000
_cell.angle_alpha   90.00
_cell.angle_beta   90.00
_cell.angle_gamma   90.00
#
_symmetry.space_group_name_H-M   'P 1'
#
loop_
_entity.id
_entity.type
_entity.pdbx_description
1 polymer ?
#
loop_
_entity_poly.entity_id
_entity_poly.type
_entity_poly.pdbx_seq_one_letter_code
_entity_poly.pdbx_strand_id
1 'polypeptide(L)'
;MEKPADQRLQKAMPILKAKLDDAHQDLKTSIDRVGSTYCARFNRFEEEYFRGLESVKELWEEWDVGADEGTPVKELEERYGTKWCDADEKRFFNRRRSVLNFIQQLSCEAQRYTGAGAEVAAQLAVQYLDDSRKMRRKTLNWLSKNIALIHDEVKSRLIARISLDQTATRTCINRRGQPL
;
A
#
# COMPACT_ATOMS: atom_id res chain seq x y z
N MET A 1 24.75 64.82 16.65
CA MET A 1 23.34 65.04 16.29
C MET A 1 22.88 63.84 15.48
N GLU A 2 21.97 63.02 16.02
CA GLU A 2 21.30 61.98 15.22
C GLU A 2 20.53 62.66 14.09
N LYS A 3 20.61 62.11 12.88
CA LYS A 3 19.92 62.73 11.74
C LYS A 3 18.42 62.55 11.94
N PRO A 4 17.58 63.56 11.65
CA PRO A 4 16.13 63.48 11.84
C PRO A 4 15.47 62.29 11.13
N ALA A 5 16.08 61.78 10.06
CA ALA A 5 15.63 60.58 9.35
C ALA A 5 15.81 59.29 10.17
N ASP A 6 16.92 59.16 10.90
CA ASP A 6 17.25 57.96 11.67
C ASP A 6 16.30 57.81 12.87
N GLN A 7 15.94 58.92 13.51
CA GLN A 7 14.97 58.93 14.60
C GLN A 7 13.55 58.58 14.13
N ARG A 8 13.19 58.94 12.89
CA ARG A 8 11.91 58.53 12.27
C ARG A 8 11.91 57.05 11.95
N LEU A 9 13.03 56.51 11.46
CA LEU A 9 13.17 55.09 11.16
C LEU A 9 13.11 54.25 12.44
N GLN A 10 13.83 54.62 13.50
CA GLN A 10 13.79 53.91 14.79
C GLN A 10 12.38 53.85 15.37
N LYS A 11 11.58 54.92 15.22
CA LYS A 11 10.18 54.94 15.65
C LYS A 11 9.26 54.10 14.76
N ALA A 12 9.54 54.01 13.46
CA ALA A 12 8.72 53.27 12.50
C ALA A 12 8.97 51.75 12.52
N MET A 13 10.20 51.32 12.79
CA MET A 13 10.57 49.88 12.78
C MET A 13 9.73 48.97 13.67
N PRO A 14 9.41 49.29 14.94
CA PRO A 14 8.57 48.41 15.76
C PRO A 14 7.14 48.28 15.20
N ILE A 15 6.61 49.35 14.61
CA ILE A 15 5.26 49.35 14.01
C ILE A 15 5.25 48.46 12.77
N LEU A 16 6.27 48.56 11.92
CA LEU A 16 6.41 47.73 10.73
C LEU A 16 6.60 46.25 11.10
N LYS A 17 7.37 45.97 12.15
CA LYS A 17 7.56 44.60 12.65
C LYS A 17 6.26 43.99 13.16
N ALA A 18 5.50 44.72 13.97
CA ALA A 18 4.20 44.26 14.47
C ALA A 18 3.24 43.94 13.31
N LYS A 19 3.16 44.82 12.30
CA LYS A 19 2.32 44.59 11.12
C LYS A 19 2.75 43.36 10.32
N LEU A 20 4.05 43.10 10.23
CA LEU A 20 4.58 41.92 9.56
C LEU A 20 4.27 40.64 10.34
N ASP A 21 4.42 40.67 11.65
CA ASP A 21 4.12 39.54 12.54
C ASP A 21 2.61 39.20 12.49
N ASP A 22 1.74 40.21 12.50
CA ASP A 22 0.30 40.04 12.35
C ASP A 22 -0.06 39.43 10.99
N ALA A 23 0.55 39.91 9.90
CA ALA A 23 0.32 39.36 8.56
C ALA A 23 0.80 37.90 8.46
N HIS A 24 1.93 37.55 9.06
CA HIS A 24 2.41 36.17 9.11
C HIS A 24 1.47 35.27 9.93
N GLN A 25 0.97 35.77 11.06
CA GLN A 25 0.06 35.02 11.91
C GLN A 25 -1.29 34.78 11.22
N ASP A 26 -1.82 35.77 10.50
CA ASP A 26 -3.08 35.65 9.76
C ASP A 26 -2.93 34.71 8.56
N LEU A 27 -1.81 34.79 7.83
CA LEU A 27 -1.48 33.85 6.76
C LEU A 27 -1.35 32.42 7.30
N LYS A 28 -0.65 32.24 8.43
CA LYS A 28 -0.51 30.93 9.08
C LYS A 28 -1.88 30.38 9.50
N THR A 29 -2.72 31.21 10.11
CA THR A 29 -4.08 30.82 10.52
C THR A 29 -4.95 30.48 9.30
N SER A 30 -4.80 31.21 8.20
CA SER A 30 -5.48 30.90 6.94
C SER A 30 -5.00 29.59 6.34
N ILE A 31 -3.68 29.33 6.32
CA ILE A 31 -3.11 28.07 5.86
C ILE A 31 -3.57 26.91 6.73
N ASP A 32 -3.60 27.06 8.05
CA ASP A 32 -4.06 26.02 8.98
C ASP A 32 -5.56 25.73 8.79
N ARG A 33 -6.39 26.76 8.59
CA ARG A 33 -7.83 26.60 8.28
C ARG A 33 -8.04 25.91 6.94
N VAL A 34 -7.26 26.30 5.93
CA VAL A 34 -7.31 25.70 4.59
C VAL A 34 -6.84 24.24 4.64
N GLY A 35 -5.72 23.95 5.30
CA GLY A 35 -5.23 22.59 5.52
C GLY A 35 -6.23 21.73 6.30
N SER A 36 -6.85 22.27 7.34
CA SER A 36 -7.90 21.58 8.11
C SER A 36 -9.16 21.33 7.27
N THR A 37 -9.58 22.28 6.44
CA THR A 37 -10.72 22.09 5.53
C THR A 37 -10.40 21.12 4.39
N TYR A 38 -9.17 21.08 3.87
CA TYR A 38 -8.76 20.05 2.91
C TYR A 38 -8.67 18.66 3.55
N CYS A 39 -8.15 18.52 4.78
CA CYS A 39 -8.22 17.26 5.53
C CYS A 39 -9.67 16.80 5.76
N ALA A 40 -10.56 17.70 6.20
CA ALA A 40 -11.95 17.35 6.48
C ALA A 40 -12.80 17.10 5.20
N ARG A 41 -12.43 17.70 4.06
CA ARG A 41 -13.17 17.57 2.80
C ARG A 41 -12.70 16.38 1.97
N PHE A 42 -11.46 15.93 2.14
CA PHE A 42 -11.01 14.62 1.63
C PHE A 42 -11.57 13.44 2.43
N ASN A 43 -11.91 13.64 3.71
CA ASN A 43 -12.62 12.64 4.53
C ASN A 43 -14.11 12.42 4.14
N ARG A 44 -14.54 12.83 2.93
CA ARG A 44 -15.90 12.59 2.40
C ARG A 44 -15.92 11.63 1.21
N PHE A 45 -14.79 11.00 0.90
CA PHE A 45 -14.79 9.68 0.27
C PHE A 45 -14.21 8.77 1.34
N GLU A 46 -15.06 7.95 1.93
CA GLU A 46 -14.74 7.06 3.04
C GLU A 46 -13.87 5.92 2.49
N GLU A 47 -12.60 6.23 2.16
CA GLU A 47 -11.56 5.26 1.80
C GLU A 47 -11.04 4.60 3.08
N GLU A 48 -11.97 4.02 3.84
CA GLU A 48 -11.68 3.29 5.08
C GLU A 48 -10.97 1.98 4.76
N TYR A 49 -9.90 1.69 5.52
CA TYR A 49 -9.18 0.43 5.37
C TYR A 49 -9.97 -0.70 6.04
N PHE A 50 -10.46 -1.67 5.26
CA PHE A 50 -11.43 -2.63 5.76
C PHE A 50 -10.82 -3.60 6.78
N ARG A 51 -11.29 -3.51 8.02
CA ARG A 51 -10.74 -4.29 9.15
C ARG A 51 -11.12 -5.77 9.10
N GLY A 52 -12.24 -6.09 8.46
CA GLY A 52 -12.86 -7.42 8.49
C GLY A 52 -12.30 -8.44 7.51
N LEU A 53 -11.30 -8.11 6.66
CA LEU A 53 -10.83 -9.08 5.65
C LEU A 53 -10.29 -10.37 6.29
N GLU A 54 -10.80 -11.50 5.83
CA GLU A 54 -10.48 -12.83 6.37
C GLU A 54 -9.59 -13.64 5.41
N SER A 55 -9.54 -13.23 4.14
CA SER A 55 -8.78 -13.90 3.09
C SER A 55 -7.64 -13.04 2.53
N VAL A 56 -6.62 -13.72 1.99
CA VAL A 56 -5.54 -13.06 1.24
C VAL A 56 -6.08 -12.48 -0.07
N LYS A 57 -7.14 -13.07 -0.63
CA LYS A 57 -7.79 -12.62 -1.86
C LYS A 57 -8.42 -11.23 -1.69
N GLU A 58 -9.29 -11.07 -0.70
CA GLU A 58 -9.94 -9.78 -0.47
C GLU A 58 -8.91 -8.70 -0.12
N LEU A 59 -7.85 -9.06 0.62
CA LEU A 59 -6.74 -8.15 0.91
C LEU A 59 -6.02 -7.67 -0.36
N TRP A 60 -5.81 -8.58 -1.32
CA TRP A 60 -5.19 -8.21 -2.58
C TRP A 60 -6.12 -7.38 -3.46
N GLU A 61 -7.42 -7.67 -3.46
CA GLU A 61 -8.43 -6.92 -4.21
C GLU A 61 -8.54 -5.47 -3.72
N GLU A 62 -8.63 -5.26 -2.40
CA GLU A 62 -8.59 -3.92 -1.78
C GLU A 62 -7.30 -3.17 -2.15
N TRP A 63 -6.18 -3.88 -2.22
CA TRP A 63 -4.88 -3.29 -2.56
C TRP A 63 -4.73 -2.90 -4.03
N ASP A 64 -5.15 -3.77 -4.94
CA ASP A 64 -4.83 -3.68 -6.37
C ASP A 64 -5.94 -3.05 -7.21
N VAL A 65 -7.20 -3.29 -6.83
CA VAL A 65 -8.41 -2.83 -7.54
C VAL A 65 -9.14 -1.73 -6.76
N GLY A 66 -9.07 -1.78 -5.42
CA GLY A 66 -9.86 -0.91 -4.53
C GLY A 66 -11.13 -1.59 -4.05
N ALA A 67 -11.64 -1.16 -2.89
CA ALA A 67 -12.91 -1.64 -2.34
C ALA A 67 -14.06 -0.75 -2.84
N ASP A 68 -15.17 -1.35 -3.29
CA ASP A 68 -16.45 -0.68 -3.62
C ASP A 68 -16.29 0.68 -4.34
N GLU A 69 -15.64 0.68 -5.51
CA GLU A 69 -15.37 1.85 -6.36
C GLU A 69 -14.37 2.89 -5.80
N GLY A 70 -13.78 2.62 -4.63
CA GLY A 70 -12.74 3.45 -4.02
C GLY A 70 -11.37 3.31 -4.70
N THR A 71 -10.48 4.28 -4.42
CA THR A 71 -9.11 4.25 -4.92
C THR A 71 -8.35 3.03 -4.39
N PRO A 72 -7.60 2.28 -5.22
CA PRO A 72 -6.76 1.18 -4.75
C PRO A 72 -5.79 1.63 -3.66
N VAL A 73 -5.61 0.82 -2.62
CA VAL A 73 -4.71 1.18 -1.51
C VAL A 73 -3.26 1.37 -1.98
N LYS A 74 -2.84 0.68 -3.04
CA LYS A 74 -1.52 0.92 -3.65
C LYS A 74 -1.34 2.36 -4.14
N GLU A 75 -2.38 2.95 -4.75
CA GLU A 75 -2.31 4.32 -5.26
C GLU A 75 -2.32 5.33 -4.13
N LEU A 76 -3.07 5.06 -3.06
CA LEU A 76 -3.06 5.89 -1.85
C LEU A 76 -1.70 5.88 -1.17
N GLU A 77 -1.07 4.71 -1.09
CA GLU A 77 0.30 4.58 -0.58
C GLU A 77 1.31 5.32 -1.46
N GLU A 78 1.21 5.22 -2.78
CA GLU A 78 2.11 5.91 -3.71
C GLU A 78 1.97 7.44 -3.62
N ARG A 79 0.74 7.96 -3.53
CA ARG A 79 0.46 9.40 -3.53
C ARG A 79 0.71 10.06 -2.17
N TYR A 80 0.35 9.38 -1.09
CA TYR A 80 0.29 9.97 0.26
C TYR A 80 1.12 9.23 1.31
N GLY A 81 1.77 8.11 0.95
CA GLY A 81 2.52 7.27 1.89
C GLY A 81 1.58 6.62 2.91
N THR A 82 1.79 6.86 4.20
CA THR A 82 0.86 6.41 5.27
C THR A 82 0.07 7.58 5.86
N LYS A 83 -0.04 8.70 5.15
CA LYS A 83 -0.77 9.89 5.65
C LYS A 83 -2.26 9.86 5.33
N TRP A 84 -2.67 8.97 4.41
CA TRP A 84 -4.07 8.76 4.05
C TRP A 84 -4.84 7.94 5.11
N CYS A 85 -4.14 7.20 5.96
CA CYS A 85 -4.74 6.36 6.99
C CYS A 85 -4.64 7.00 8.39
N ASP A 86 -5.67 6.83 9.21
CA ASP A 86 -5.66 7.26 10.61
C ASP A 86 -4.73 6.40 11.47
N ALA A 87 -4.40 6.85 12.68
CA ALA A 87 -3.41 6.20 13.54
C ALA A 87 -3.71 4.71 13.82
N ASP A 88 -4.98 4.36 14.02
CA ASP A 88 -5.42 2.98 14.25
C ASP A 88 -5.34 2.13 12.99
N GLU A 89 -5.76 2.68 11.85
CA GLU A 89 -5.72 2.02 10.55
C GLU A 89 -4.28 1.80 10.08
N LYS A 90 -3.41 2.77 10.33
CA LYS A 90 -1.97 2.68 10.03
C LYS A 90 -1.32 1.46 10.67
N ARG A 91 -1.70 1.12 11.91
CA ARG A 91 -1.17 -0.09 12.59
C ARG A 91 -1.62 -1.36 11.86
N PHE A 92 -2.86 -1.37 11.40
CA PHE A 92 -3.46 -2.52 10.74
C PHE A 92 -2.92 -2.69 9.31
N PHE A 93 -2.81 -1.59 8.57
CA PHE A 93 -2.16 -1.50 7.27
C PHE A 93 -0.72 -2.02 7.34
N ASN A 94 0.11 -1.49 8.24
CA ASN A 94 1.50 -1.93 8.36
C ASN A 94 1.64 -3.42 8.68
N ARG A 95 0.69 -3.99 9.43
CA ARG A 95 0.69 -5.44 9.69
C ARG A 95 0.38 -6.25 8.43
N ARG A 96 -0.59 -5.82 7.63
CA ARG A 96 -0.99 -6.51 6.39
C ARG A 96 -0.07 -6.21 5.21
N ARG A 97 0.69 -5.12 5.26
CA ARG A 97 1.74 -4.77 4.28
C ARG A 97 2.79 -5.87 4.13
N SER A 98 3.11 -6.60 5.20
CA SER A 98 4.00 -7.77 5.08
C SER A 98 3.44 -8.84 4.16
N VAL A 99 2.12 -9.08 4.20
CA VAL A 99 1.41 -10.01 3.32
C VAL A 99 1.46 -9.52 1.88
N LEU A 100 1.17 -8.25 1.65
CA LEU A 100 1.20 -7.63 0.31
C LEU A 100 2.59 -7.72 -0.33
N ASN A 101 3.63 -7.36 0.42
CA ASN A 101 5.02 -7.47 -0.03
C ASN A 101 5.38 -8.92 -0.38
N PHE A 102 4.89 -9.89 0.42
CA PHE A 102 5.15 -11.30 0.15
C PHE A 102 4.40 -11.81 -1.10
N ILE A 103 3.17 -11.36 -1.34
CA ILE A 103 2.44 -11.65 -2.58
C ILE A 103 3.20 -11.11 -3.79
N GLN A 104 3.69 -9.87 -3.73
CA GLN A 104 4.50 -9.28 -4.81
C GLN A 104 5.75 -10.11 -5.10
N GLN A 105 6.45 -10.58 -4.06
CA GLN A 105 7.61 -11.46 -4.24
C GLN A 105 7.23 -12.81 -4.88
N LEU A 106 6.16 -13.45 -4.40
CA LEU A 106 5.67 -14.70 -4.98
C LEU A 106 5.19 -14.53 -6.43
N SER A 107 4.57 -13.39 -6.75
CA SER A 107 4.15 -13.04 -8.11
C SER A 107 5.34 -12.89 -9.05
N CYS A 108 6.39 -12.19 -8.61
CA CYS A 108 7.64 -12.10 -9.39
C CYS A 108 8.27 -13.47 -9.65
N GLU A 109 8.27 -14.36 -8.67
CA GLU A 109 8.77 -15.73 -8.86
C GLU A 109 7.86 -16.51 -9.82
N ALA A 110 6.54 -16.48 -9.62
CA ALA A 110 5.59 -17.13 -10.51
C ALA A 110 5.74 -16.65 -11.95
N GLN A 111 5.89 -15.35 -12.17
CA GLN A 111 6.12 -14.76 -13.49
C GLN A 111 7.43 -15.27 -14.11
N ARG A 112 8.52 -15.33 -13.35
CA ARG A 112 9.83 -15.85 -13.83
C ARG A 112 9.76 -17.30 -14.27
N TYR A 113 9.07 -18.16 -13.53
CA TYR A 113 9.01 -19.58 -13.84
C TYR A 113 7.96 -19.91 -14.90
N THR A 114 6.80 -19.24 -14.89
CA THR A 114 5.70 -19.52 -15.83
C THR A 114 5.82 -18.78 -17.15
N GLY A 115 6.46 -17.60 -17.16
CA GLY A 115 6.40 -16.65 -18.28
C GLY A 115 5.02 -15.98 -18.45
N ALA A 116 4.10 -16.14 -17.49
CA ALA A 116 2.76 -15.57 -17.55
C ALA A 116 2.78 -14.03 -17.39
N GLY A 117 1.67 -13.39 -17.77
CA GLY A 117 1.46 -11.96 -17.50
C GLY A 117 1.44 -11.66 -16.00
N ALA A 118 1.79 -10.42 -15.63
CA ALA A 118 1.91 -9.99 -14.23
C ALA A 118 0.62 -10.21 -13.42
N GLU A 119 -0.55 -9.98 -14.03
CA GLU A 119 -1.86 -10.19 -13.40
C GLU A 119 -2.10 -11.67 -13.06
N VAL A 120 -1.85 -12.57 -14.02
CA VAL A 120 -2.01 -14.02 -13.83
C VAL A 120 -1.05 -14.53 -12.76
N ALA A 121 0.20 -14.04 -12.77
CA ALA A 121 1.20 -14.36 -11.75
C ALA A 121 0.78 -13.89 -10.35
N ALA A 122 0.17 -12.70 -10.25
CA ALA A 122 -0.36 -12.17 -8.99
C ALA A 122 -1.53 -13.02 -8.48
N GLN A 123 -2.49 -13.37 -9.33
CA GLN A 123 -3.62 -14.24 -8.96
C GLN A 123 -3.14 -15.62 -8.49
N LEU A 124 -2.16 -16.22 -9.17
CA LEU A 124 -1.52 -17.47 -8.75
C LEU A 124 -0.86 -17.35 -7.38
N ALA A 125 -0.13 -16.26 -7.13
CA ALA A 125 0.54 -16.01 -5.86
C ALA A 125 -0.47 -15.82 -4.71
N VAL A 126 -1.52 -15.04 -4.93
CA VAL A 126 -2.62 -14.81 -3.97
C VAL A 126 -3.29 -16.12 -3.60
N GLN A 127 -3.72 -16.88 -4.60
CA GLN A 127 -4.40 -18.17 -4.41
C GLN A 127 -3.50 -19.14 -3.64
N TYR A 128 -2.24 -19.26 -4.05
CA TYR A 128 -1.30 -20.18 -3.44
C TYR A 128 -1.00 -19.83 -1.97
N LEU A 129 -0.85 -18.54 -1.67
CA LEU A 129 -0.62 -18.07 -0.30
C LEU A 129 -1.84 -18.31 0.58
N ASP A 130 -3.05 -18.07 0.06
CA ASP A 130 -4.29 -18.32 0.80
C ASP A 130 -4.51 -19.82 1.06
N ASP A 131 -4.24 -20.68 0.07
CA ASP A 131 -4.31 -22.15 0.21
C ASP A 131 -3.30 -22.65 1.24
N SER A 132 -2.07 -22.12 1.21
CA SER A 132 -1.03 -22.44 2.18
C SER A 132 -1.43 -22.05 3.61
N ARG A 133 -2.10 -20.89 3.76
CA ARG A 133 -2.65 -20.43 5.04
C ARG A 133 -3.81 -21.32 5.51
N LYS A 134 -4.74 -21.67 4.61
CA LYS A 134 -5.91 -22.52 4.88
C LYS A 134 -5.48 -23.95 5.25
N MET A 135 -4.51 -24.53 4.56
CA MET A 135 -3.94 -25.85 4.87
C MET A 135 -3.35 -25.91 6.28
N ARG A 136 -2.78 -24.81 6.78
CA ARG A 136 -2.28 -24.69 8.15
C ARG A 136 -3.37 -24.36 9.18
N ARG A 137 -4.62 -24.16 8.73
CA ARG A 137 -5.77 -23.73 9.54
C ARG A 137 -5.48 -22.43 10.31
N LYS A 138 -4.90 -21.44 9.62
CA LYS A 138 -4.47 -20.17 10.23
C LYS A 138 -5.28 -18.97 9.74
N THR A 139 -5.37 -17.95 10.58
CA THR A 139 -6.03 -16.68 10.25
C THR A 139 -5.10 -15.76 9.45
N LEU A 140 -5.67 -14.76 8.78
CA LEU A 140 -4.88 -13.74 8.07
C LEU A 140 -3.96 -12.95 9.02
N ASN A 141 -4.42 -12.68 10.24
CA ASN A 141 -3.59 -12.04 11.27
C ASN A 141 -2.43 -12.93 11.73
N TRP A 142 -2.61 -14.26 11.79
CA TRP A 142 -1.49 -15.18 12.01
C TRP A 142 -0.50 -15.11 10.86
N LEU A 143 -0.98 -15.14 9.61
CA LEU A 143 -0.11 -15.04 8.43
C LEU A 143 0.75 -13.77 8.48
N SER A 144 0.12 -12.61 8.71
CA SER A 144 0.79 -11.31 8.79
C SER A 144 1.98 -11.28 9.78
N LYS A 145 1.89 -12.04 10.87
CA LYS A 145 2.93 -12.12 11.92
C LYS A 145 4.00 -13.18 11.66
N ASN A 146 3.71 -14.17 10.82
CA ASN A 146 4.54 -15.38 10.66
C ASN A 146 5.13 -15.52 9.24
N ILE A 147 4.98 -14.52 8.37
CA ILE A 147 5.52 -14.56 7.00
C ILE A 147 7.00 -14.90 6.98
N ALA A 148 7.82 -14.26 7.83
CA ALA A 148 9.26 -14.53 7.87
C ALA A 148 9.59 -16.00 8.18
N LEU A 149 8.74 -16.70 8.94
CA LEU A 149 8.95 -18.11 9.31
C LEU A 149 8.54 -19.08 8.19
N ILE A 150 7.56 -18.72 7.37
CA ILE A 150 7.03 -19.59 6.30
C ILE A 150 7.52 -19.20 4.91
N HIS A 151 8.25 -18.09 4.80
CA HIS A 151 8.63 -17.45 3.54
C HIS A 151 9.28 -18.43 2.57
N ASP A 152 10.39 -19.03 2.99
CA ASP A 152 11.19 -19.89 2.12
C ASP A 152 10.48 -21.20 1.79
N GLU A 153 9.73 -21.76 2.75
CA GLU A 153 8.95 -22.98 2.55
C GLU A 153 7.85 -22.75 1.49
N VAL A 154 7.06 -21.68 1.64
CA VAL A 154 5.96 -21.35 0.73
C VAL A 154 6.50 -21.02 -0.66
N LYS A 155 7.56 -20.20 -0.75
CA LYS A 155 8.21 -19.87 -2.02
C LYS A 155 8.74 -21.11 -2.73
N SER A 156 9.48 -21.98 -2.03
CA SER A 156 10.06 -23.19 -2.63
C SER A 156 8.99 -24.15 -3.14
N ARG A 157 7.90 -24.32 -2.39
CA ARG A 157 6.79 -25.19 -2.81
C ARG A 157 5.98 -24.62 -3.98
N LEU A 158 5.83 -23.29 -4.07
CA LEU A 158 5.22 -22.65 -5.24
C LEU A 158 6.02 -22.98 -6.50
N ILE A 159 7.34 -22.78 -6.45
CA ILE A 159 8.24 -23.06 -7.58
C ILE A 159 8.19 -24.53 -7.98
N ALA A 160 8.22 -25.44 -6.99
CA ALA A 160 8.11 -26.88 -7.25
C ALA A 160 6.79 -27.24 -7.94
N ARG A 161 5.67 -26.64 -7.50
CA ARG A 161 4.35 -26.85 -8.11
C ARG A 161 4.31 -26.37 -9.56
N ILE A 162 4.79 -25.16 -9.83
CA ILE A 162 4.87 -24.61 -11.19
C ILE A 162 5.71 -25.52 -12.09
N SER A 163 6.85 -25.98 -11.57
CA SER A 163 7.75 -26.86 -12.32
C SER A 163 7.06 -28.19 -12.68
N LEU A 164 6.32 -28.79 -11.74
CA LEU A 164 5.55 -30.02 -11.99
C LEU A 164 4.46 -29.80 -13.07
N ASP A 165 3.67 -28.74 -12.97
CA ASP A 165 2.60 -28.44 -13.93
C ASP A 165 3.12 -28.25 -15.35
N GLN A 166 4.31 -27.66 -15.51
CA GLN A 166 4.99 -27.54 -16.80
C GLN A 166 5.43 -28.89 -17.36
N THR A 167 5.98 -29.78 -16.53
CA THR A 167 6.38 -31.13 -16.97
C THR A 167 5.17 -31.98 -17.41
N ALA A 168 4.06 -31.89 -16.67
CA ALA A 168 2.81 -32.56 -17.01
C ALA A 168 2.27 -32.04 -18.36
N THR A 169 2.22 -30.73 -18.54
CA THR A 169 1.75 -30.09 -19.79
C THR A 169 2.58 -30.53 -21.00
N ARG A 170 3.92 -30.52 -20.88
CA ARG A 170 4.83 -31.00 -21.94
C ARG A 170 4.62 -32.48 -22.28
N THR A 171 4.41 -33.31 -21.27
CA THR A 171 4.18 -34.75 -21.47
C THR A 171 2.87 -35.02 -22.20
N CYS A 172 1.80 -34.27 -21.88
CA CYS A 172 0.50 -34.38 -22.56
C CYS A 172 0.56 -33.94 -24.02
N ILE A 173 1.34 -32.91 -24.35
CA ILE A 173 1.53 -32.44 -25.73
C ILE A 173 2.28 -33.50 -26.55
N ASN A 174 3.38 -34.06 -26.03
CA ASN A 174 4.16 -35.08 -26.73
C ASN A 174 3.36 -36.37 -27.01
N ARG A 175 2.45 -36.78 -26.11
CA ARG A 175 1.60 -37.96 -26.33
C ARG A 175 0.48 -37.74 -27.36
N ARG A 176 0.05 -36.50 -27.61
CA ARG A 176 -0.98 -36.18 -28.63
C ARG A 176 -0.38 -36.01 -30.04
N GLY A 177 0.94 -35.92 -30.16
CA GLY A 177 1.65 -35.70 -31.43
C GLY A 177 2.22 -36.96 -32.10
N GLN A 178 2.00 -38.17 -31.57
CA GLN A 178 2.42 -39.40 -32.24
C GLN A 178 1.27 -39.95 -33.10
N PRO A 179 1.36 -39.91 -34.44
CA PRO A 179 0.47 -40.70 -35.29
C PRO A 179 0.83 -42.18 -35.19
N LEU A 180 -0.19 -43.03 -35.24
CA LEU A 180 -0.10 -44.49 -35.31
C LEU A 180 0.59 -44.95 -36.60
#